data_AF-A0A842XGX4-F1
#
_entry.id   AF-A0A842XGX4-F1
#
_cell.length_a   1.000
_cell.length_b   1.000
_cell.length_c   1.000
_cell.angle_alpha   90.00
_cell.angle_beta   90.00
_cell.angle_gamma   90.00
#
_symmetry.space_group_name_H-M   'P 1'
#
loop_
_entity.id
_entity.type
_entity.pdbx_description
1 polymer ?
#
loop_
_entity_poly.entity_id
_entity_poly.type
_entity_poly.pdbx_seq_one_letter_code
_entity_poly.pdbx_strand_id
1 'polypeptide(L)' 'MQIKLEEVVKRLKEYIRILKLAKRPKRVEFFRISKIAGAAMALIGTIGFSIYLLLTVLPKGF' A
#
# COMPACT_ATOMS: atom_id res chain seq x y z
N MET A 1 -3.79 38.33 1.28
CA MET A 1 -3.01 37.07 1.11
C MET A 1 -2.27 36.66 2.39
N GLN A 2 -2.85 36.85 3.58
CA GLN A 2 -2.25 36.43 4.87
C GLN A 2 -3.03 35.26 5.53
N ILE A 3 -4.36 35.21 5.31
CA ILE A 3 -5.25 34.16 5.82
C ILE A 3 -4.81 32.74 5.41
N LYS A 4 -4.25 32.59 4.20
CA LYS A 4 -3.88 31.30 3.63
C LYS A 4 -2.72 30.61 4.37
N LEU A 5 -1.78 31.38 4.93
CA LEU A 5 -0.64 30.83 5.67
C LEU A 5 -1.04 30.38 7.07
N GLU A 6 -1.83 31.17 7.78
CA GLU A 6 -2.35 30.83 9.11
C GLU A 6 -3.22 29.57 9.06
N GLU A 7 -4.04 29.44 8.01
CA GLU A 7 -4.89 28.28 7.80
C GLU A 7 -4.08 27.00 7.54
N VAL A 8 -3.02 27.06 6.72
CA VAL A 8 -2.13 25.92 6.49
C VAL A 8 -1.42 25.50 7.78
N VAL A 9 -0.90 26.45 8.56
CA VAL A 9 -0.24 26.15 9.85
C VAL A 9 -1.21 25.50 10.83
N LYS A 10 -2.47 25.96 10.87
CA LYS A 10 -3.53 25.35 11.68
C LYS A 10 -3.80 23.90 11.27
N ARG A 11 -3.94 23.64 9.96
CA ARG A 11 -4.15 22.28 9.43
C ARG A 11 -3.00 21.33 9.73
N LEU A 12 -1.76 21.80 9.61
CA LEU A 12 -0.58 21.00 9.96
C LEU A 12 -0.57 20.61 11.44
N LYS A 13 -0.93 21.52 12.34
CA LYS A 13 -1.06 21.21 13.78
C LYS A 13 -2.17 20.18 14.03
N GLU A 14 -3.30 20.29 13.35
CA GLU A 14 -4.39 19.31 13.40
C GLU A 14 -3.91 17.92 12.95
N TYR A 15 -3.22 17.81 11.81
CA TYR A 15 -2.69 16.53 11.31
C TYR A 15 -1.67 15.90 12.25
N ILE A 16 -0.76 16.68 12.83
CA ILE A 16 0.21 16.17 13.80
C ILE A 16 -0.51 15.58 15.03
N ARG A 17 -1.60 16.22 15.49
CA ARG A 17 -2.39 15.70 16.61
C ARG A 17 -3.07 14.38 16.25
N ILE A 18 -3.62 14.27 15.04
CA ILE A 18 -4.23 13.03 14.54
C ILE A 18 -3.18 11.90 14.46
N LEU A 19 -1.99 12.18 13.92
CA LEU A 19 -0.89 11.19 13.83
C LEU A 19 -0.39 10.74 15.21
N LYS A 20 -0.45 11.60 16.23
CA LYS A 20 -0.14 11.24 17.62
C LYS A 20 -1.22 10.39 18.28
N LEU A 21 -2.49 10.59 17.90
CA LEU A 21 -3.63 9.78 18.38
C LEU A 21 -3.73 8.43 17.65
N ALA A 22 -3.24 8.34 16.42
CA ALA A 22 -3.28 7.11 15.64
C ALA A 22 -2.41 6.01 16.28
N LYS A 23 -2.98 4.80 16.40
CA LYS A 23 -2.25 3.63 16.92
C LYS A 23 -1.18 3.20 15.92
N ARG A 24 0.09 3.28 16.30
CA ARG A 24 1.19 2.67 15.54
C ARG A 24 1.09 1.14 15.67
N PRO A 25 1.09 0.38 14.56
CA PRO A 25 0.96 -1.07 14.62
C PRO A 25 2.17 -1.68 15.33
N LYS A 26 1.93 -2.65 16.22
CA LYS A 26 3.03 -3.44 16.79
C LYS A 26 3.63 -4.32 15.70
N ARG A 27 4.92 -4.69 15.82
CA ARG A 27 5.58 -5.56 14.83
C ARG A 27 4.79 -6.84 14.53
N VAL A 28 4.21 -7.45 15.57
CA VAL A 28 3.40 -8.67 15.42
C VAL A 28 2.13 -8.43 14.58
N GLU A 29 1.40 -7.34 14.82
CA GLU A 29 0.21 -6.97 14.04
C GLU A 29 0.60 -6.70 12.57
N PHE A 30 1.70 -5.96 12.36
CA PHE A 30 2.22 -5.68 11.02
C PHE A 30 2.59 -6.96 10.26
N PHE A 31 3.31 -7.89 10.90
CA PHE A 31 3.70 -9.16 10.27
C PHE A 31 2.49 -10.04 9.94
N ARG A 32 1.44 -10.06 10.77
CA ARG A 32 0.22 -10.82 10.47
C ARG A 32 -0.45 -10.32 9.19
N ILE A 33 -0.64 -9.00 9.08
CA ILE A 33 -1.26 -8.40 7.89
C ILE A 33 -0.37 -8.58 6.66
N SER A 34 0.94 -8.31 6.80
CA SER A 34 1.90 -8.42 5.70
C SER A 34 2.00 -9.83 5.14
N LYS A 35 1.90 -10.87 5.98
CA LYS A 35 1.89 -12.27 5.53
C LYS A 35 0.67 -12.57 4.64
N ILE A 36 -0.52 -12.16 5.07
CA ILE A 36 -1.76 -12.39 4.30
C ILE A 36 -1.73 -11.58 3.00
N ALA A 37 -1.34 -10.31 3.06
CA ALA A 37 -1.22 -9.45 1.90
C ALA A 37 -0.19 -9.99 0.89
N GLY A 38 0.99 -10.42 1.37
CA GLY A 38 2.02 -11.02 0.55
C GLY A 38 1.57 -12.34 -0.10
N ALA A 39 0.85 -13.19 0.64
CA ALA A 39 0.27 -14.41 0.09
C ALA A 39 -0.75 -14.12 -1.03
N ALA A 40 -1.61 -13.11 -0.84
CA ALA A 40 -2.58 -12.71 -1.86
C ALA A 40 -1.90 -12.15 -3.12
N MET A 41 -0.89 -11.28 -2.95
CA MET A 41 -0.11 -10.75 -4.07
C MET A 41 0.61 -11.86 -4.85
N ALA A 42 1.23 -12.81 -4.15
CA ALA A 42 1.92 -13.93 -4.78
C ALA A 42 0.95 -14.83 -5.55
N LEU A 43 -0.23 -15.12 -4.98
CA LEU A 43 -1.24 -15.96 -5.63
C LEU A 43 -1.75 -15.31 -6.92
N ILE A 44 -2.23 -14.07 -6.83
CA ILE A 44 -2.80 -13.35 -7.98
C ILE A 44 -1.72 -13.10 -9.04
N GLY A 45 -0.51 -12.71 -8.60
CA GLY A 45 0.64 -12.52 -9.48
C GLY A 45 1.02 -13.79 -10.23
N THR A 46 1.04 -14.95 -9.57
CA THR A 46 1.37 -16.23 -10.21
C THR A 46 0.30 -16.63 -11.22
N ILE A 47 -0.98 -16.40 -10.93
CA ILE A 47 -2.08 -16.70 -11.86
C ILE A 47 -1.96 -15.81 -13.11
N GLY A 48 -1.83 -14.50 -12.94
CA GLY A 48 -1.66 -13.58 -14.06
C GLY A 48 -0.39 -13.85 -14.87
N PHE A 49 0.71 -14.17 -14.20
CA PHE A 49 1.98 -14.54 -14.83
C PHE A 49 1.86 -15.84 -15.62
N SER A 50 1.18 -16.85 -15.08
CA SER A 50 0.94 -18.12 -15.79
C SER A 50 0.14 -17.90 -17.07
N ILE A 51 -0.92 -17.09 -17.01
CA ILE A 51 -1.73 -16.73 -18.19
C ILE A 51 -0.86 -16.00 -19.23
N TYR A 52 -0.03 -15.05 -18.82
CA TYR A 52 0.89 -14.35 -19.71
C TYR A 52 1.89 -15.28 -20.39
N LEU A 53 2.51 -16.18 -19.63
CA LEU A 53 3.44 -17.16 -20.18
C LEU A 53 2.77 -18.05 -21.25
N LEU A 54 1.57 -18.55 -20.93
CA LEU A 54 0.83 -19.44 -21.82
C LEU A 54 0.35 -18.75 -23.10
N LEU A 55 -0.20 -17.54 -22.99
CA LEU A 55 -0.86 -16.86 -24.12
C LEU A 55 0.07 -15.98 -24.94
N THR A 56 1.16 -15.49 -24.34
CA THR A 56 2.03 -14.51 -25.00
C THR A 56 3.42 -15.06 -25.30
N VAL A 57 4.00 -15.83 -24.38
CA VAL A 57 5.39 -16.29 -24.52
C VAL A 57 5.47 -17.58 -25.33
N LEU A 58 4.64 -18.58 -25.02
CA LEU A 58 4.62 -19.85 -25.76
C LEU A 58 4.33 -19.69 -27.27
N PRO A 59 3.30 -18.96 -27.72
CA PRO A 59 3.02 -18.83 -29.16
C PRO A 59 3.96 -17.89 -29.91
N LYS A 60 4.85 -17.15 -29.23
CA LYS A 60 5.92 -16.37 -29.87
C LYS A 60 7.21 -17.18 -30.07
N GLY A 61 7.36 -18.29 -29.35
CA GLY A 61 8.53 -19.15 -29.42
C GLY A 61 8.37 -20.35 -30.35
N PHE A 62 7.14 -20.64 -30.80
CA PHE A 62 6.81 -21.52 -31.92
C PHE A 62 6.68 -20.70 -33.19
#